data_AF-A0A453DGZ7-F1
#
_entry.id   AF-A0A453DGZ7-F1
#
_cell.length_a   1.000
_cell.length_b   1.000
_cell.length_c   1.000
_cell.angle_alpha   90.00
_cell.angle_beta   90.00
_cell.angle_gamma   90.00
#
_symmetry.space_group_name_H-M   'P 1'
#
loop_
_entity.id
_entity.type
_entity.pdbx_description
1 polymer ?
#
loop_
_entity_poly.entity_id
_entity_poly.type
_entity_poly.pdbx_seq_one_letter_code
_entity_poly.pdbx_strand_id
1 'polypeptide(L)'
;SMASGGGGAGPSRPQRQLSMGPRNLSRAITMRTEGFSGEEEESELVPSSLAPIVPILRAANAIEDENPRVAYLCRFTAFEKVHKMDPNSSGRGVRQFKTYLLHRLEKVL
;
A
#
# COMPACT_ATOMS: atom_id res chain seq x y z
N SER A 1 33.19 64.97 29.90
CA SER A 1 32.81 64.35 28.62
C SER A 1 31.82 63.23 28.86
N MET A 2 30.76 63.18 28.06
CA MET A 2 29.80 62.06 27.89
C MET A 2 30.56 60.78 27.46
N ALA A 3 30.11 59.52 27.54
CA ALA A 3 28.77 58.94 27.46
C ALA A 3 28.77 57.45 27.91
N SER A 4 27.55 56.90 28.07
CA SER A 4 27.12 55.49 27.90
C SER A 4 27.68 54.42 28.85
N GLY A 5 26.91 53.66 29.65
CA GLY A 5 25.50 53.28 29.57
C GLY A 5 25.35 51.93 28.85
N GLY A 6 25.06 50.84 29.58
CA GLY A 6 24.57 49.60 28.96
C GLY A 6 24.68 48.29 29.78
N GLY A 7 23.52 47.72 30.13
CA GLY A 7 23.28 46.28 30.36
C GLY A 7 23.39 45.82 31.82
N GLY A 8 22.38 45.26 32.48
CA GLY A 8 21.09 44.72 32.05
C GLY A 8 20.77 43.53 32.98
N ALA A 9 19.73 43.67 33.78
CA ALA A 9 19.32 42.77 34.85
C ALA A 9 18.97 41.35 34.37
N GLY A 10 19.06 40.38 35.30
CA GLY A 10 18.59 39.01 35.12
C GLY A 10 17.06 38.87 35.04
N PRO A 11 16.55 37.66 35.33
CA PRO A 11 16.04 36.69 34.37
C PRO A 11 14.57 36.94 34.02
N SER A 12 14.16 36.60 32.80
CA SER A 12 12.75 36.62 32.41
C SER A 12 12.47 35.50 31.40
N ARG A 13 11.83 34.43 31.89
CA ARG A 13 11.01 33.56 31.03
C ARG A 13 9.80 34.37 30.58
N PRO A 14 9.38 34.23 29.33
CA PRO A 14 7.96 34.25 29.01
C PRO A 14 7.49 32.86 28.60
N GLN A 15 6.25 32.64 28.96
CA GLN A 15 5.49 31.42 28.92
C GLN A 15 4.73 31.33 27.59
N ARG A 16 4.55 30.08 27.13
CA ARG A 16 3.39 29.56 26.39
C ARG A 16 3.27 29.75 24.86
N GLN A 17 3.12 28.57 24.25
CA GLN A 17 2.09 28.19 23.28
C GLN A 17 2.44 28.34 21.79
N LEU A 18 3.08 27.31 21.24
CA LEU A 18 2.81 26.89 19.87
C LEU A 18 2.13 25.53 19.91
N SER A 19 0.82 25.63 19.72
CA SER A 19 -0.18 24.62 19.39
C SER A 19 0.38 23.22 19.09
N MET A 20 -0.09 22.26 19.88
CA MET A 20 -0.22 20.86 19.47
C MET A 20 -1.15 20.81 18.25
N GLY A 21 -0.60 21.09 17.06
CA GLY A 21 -1.28 20.78 15.81
C GLY A 21 -1.36 19.25 15.72
N PRO A 22 -2.55 18.65 15.49
CA PRO A 22 -2.63 17.23 15.27
C PRO A 22 -1.74 16.94 14.06
N ARG A 23 -0.65 16.20 14.28
CA ARG A 23 0.04 15.51 13.21
C ARG A 23 -1.04 14.70 12.54
N ASN A 24 -1.48 15.14 11.35
CA ASN A 24 -2.26 14.31 10.45
C ASN A 24 -1.37 13.11 10.18
N LEU A 25 -1.49 12.06 11.01
CA LEU A 25 -1.20 10.71 10.59
C LEU A 25 -2.08 10.55 9.37
N SER A 26 -1.51 10.72 8.18
CA SER A 26 -2.09 10.24 6.95
C SER A 26 -2.49 8.82 7.25
N ARG A 27 -3.78 8.62 7.51
CA ARG A 27 -4.36 7.32 7.85
C ARG A 27 -3.84 6.40 6.78
N ALA A 28 -2.98 5.46 7.17
CA ALA A 28 -2.70 4.32 6.34
C ALA A 28 -4.06 3.81 5.90
N ILE A 29 -4.38 3.96 4.61
CA ILE A 29 -5.58 3.36 4.04
C ILE A 29 -5.28 1.87 4.03
N THR A 30 -5.45 1.24 5.18
CA THR A 30 -5.57 -0.21 5.29
C THR A 30 -6.90 -0.51 4.63
N MET A 31 -6.88 -0.81 3.33
CA MET A 31 -8.04 -1.40 2.67
C MET A 31 -8.44 -2.61 3.51
N ARG A 32 -9.61 -2.52 4.13
CA ARG A 32 -10.17 -3.62 4.90
C ARG A 32 -10.57 -4.68 3.89
N THR A 33 -9.92 -5.84 3.96
CA THR A 33 -10.17 -7.03 3.14
C THR A 33 -11.46 -7.76 3.55
N GLU A 34 -12.50 -7.03 3.92
CA GLU A 34 -13.72 -7.58 4.49
C GLU A 34 -14.89 -7.07 3.62
N GLY A 35 -15.20 -7.81 2.55
CA GLY A 35 -16.36 -7.54 1.69
C GLY A 35 -16.16 -7.60 0.17
N PHE A 36 -15.05 -8.12 -0.35
CA PHE A 36 -14.74 -8.08 -1.78
C PHE A 36 -15.21 -9.35 -2.51
N SER A 37 -16.42 -9.31 -3.09
CA SER A 37 -16.98 -10.37 -3.93
C SER A 37 -16.28 -10.35 -5.29
N GLY A 38 -15.41 -11.34 -5.51
CA GLY A 38 -14.53 -11.41 -6.66
C GLY A 38 -15.26 -11.82 -7.93
N GLU A 39 -15.32 -10.92 -8.90
CA GLU A 39 -15.47 -11.27 -10.32
C GLU A 39 -15.12 -10.08 -11.24
N GLU A 40 -15.57 -8.86 -10.90
CA GLU A 40 -15.30 -7.66 -11.74
C GLU A 40 -14.07 -6.85 -11.31
N GLU A 41 -13.60 -7.10 -10.09
CA GLU A 41 -12.80 -6.14 -9.34
C GLU A 41 -11.29 -6.49 -9.40
N GLU A 42 -10.92 -7.69 -9.88
CA GLU A 42 -9.51 -8.10 -9.98
C GLU A 42 -8.76 -7.44 -11.15
N SER A 43 -9.41 -7.19 -12.30
CA SER A 43 -8.79 -6.46 -13.41
C SER A 43 -8.62 -4.97 -13.12
N GLU A 44 -9.47 -4.38 -12.28
CA GLU A 44 -9.38 -2.97 -11.86
C GLU A 44 -8.25 -2.76 -10.83
N LEU A 45 -7.88 -3.83 -10.12
CA LEU A 45 -6.77 -3.83 -9.16
C LEU A 45 -5.39 -4.02 -9.79
N VAL A 46 -5.28 -4.52 -11.03
CA VAL A 46 -3.96 -4.75 -11.67
C VAL A 46 -3.35 -3.40 -12.08
N PRO A 47 -2.22 -2.97 -11.49
CA PRO A 47 -1.48 -1.81 -11.96
C PRO A 47 -1.15 -1.93 -13.46
N SER A 48 -1.22 -0.82 -14.21
CA SER A 48 -0.94 -0.84 -15.66
C SER A 48 0.44 -1.39 -16.02
N SER A 49 1.44 -1.19 -15.14
CA SER A 49 2.79 -1.77 -15.28
C SER A 49 2.82 -3.30 -15.23
N LEU A 50 1.73 -3.93 -14.79
CA LEU A 50 1.56 -5.37 -14.65
C LEU A 50 0.53 -5.92 -15.64
N ALA A 51 0.12 -5.16 -16.66
CA ALA A 51 -0.78 -5.64 -17.72
C ALA A 51 -0.46 -7.04 -18.29
N PRO A 52 0.82 -7.46 -18.44
CA PRO A 52 1.16 -8.80 -18.92
C PRO A 52 0.64 -9.97 -18.07
N ILE A 53 0.25 -9.77 -16.80
CA ILE A 53 -0.30 -10.85 -15.95
C ILE A 53 -1.82 -10.99 -16.05
N VAL A 54 -2.52 -10.01 -16.62
CA VAL A 54 -4.00 -10.01 -16.73
C VAL A 54 -4.54 -11.29 -17.40
N PRO A 55 -3.95 -11.81 -18.49
CA PRO A 55 -4.45 -13.06 -19.09
C PRO A 55 -4.37 -14.26 -18.13
N ILE A 56 -3.35 -14.32 -17.26
CA ILE A 56 -3.16 -15.40 -16.30
C ILE A 56 -4.26 -15.34 -15.23
N LEU A 57 -4.57 -14.15 -14.72
CA LEU A 57 -5.63 -13.96 -13.73
C LEU A 57 -7.02 -14.28 -14.31
N ARG A 58 -7.29 -13.85 -15.56
CA ARG A 58 -8.54 -14.21 -16.25
C ARG A 58 -8.69 -15.73 -16.38
N ALA A 59 -7.62 -16.43 -16.75
CA ALA A 59 -7.63 -17.89 -16.81
C ALA A 59 -7.86 -18.52 -15.43
N ALA A 60 -7.25 -17.97 -14.38
CA ALA A 60 -7.45 -18.44 -13.01
C ALA A 60 -8.91 -18.33 -12.55
N ASN A 61 -9.58 -17.21 -12.86
CA ASN A 61 -10.99 -17.03 -12.51
C ASN A 61 -11.89 -17.94 -13.35
N ALA A 62 -11.60 -18.11 -14.64
CA ALA A 62 -12.41 -18.97 -15.52
C ALA A 62 -12.39 -20.46 -15.11
N ILE A 63 -11.30 -20.94 -14.50
CA ILE A 63 -11.14 -22.34 -14.08
C ILE A 63 -11.43 -22.56 -12.59
N GLU A 64 -11.79 -21.52 -11.83
CA GLU A 64 -11.92 -21.59 -10.36
C GLU A 64 -12.97 -22.62 -9.92
N ASP A 65 -14.14 -22.60 -10.55
CA ASP A 65 -15.24 -23.51 -10.20
C ASP A 65 -15.00 -24.95 -10.68
N GLU A 66 -14.30 -25.11 -11.81
CA GLU A 66 -14.02 -26.42 -12.39
C GLU A 66 -12.84 -27.13 -11.69
N ASN A 67 -11.78 -26.37 -11.40
CA ASN A 67 -10.57 -26.89 -10.79
C ASN A 67 -9.87 -25.82 -9.94
N PRO A 68 -10.24 -25.71 -8.65
CA PRO A 68 -9.69 -24.69 -7.77
C PRO A 68 -8.17 -24.84 -7.55
N ARG A 69 -7.64 -26.06 -7.70
CA ARG A 69 -6.19 -26.31 -7.62
C ARG A 69 -5.45 -25.70 -8.80
N VAL A 70 -6.00 -25.79 -10.01
CA VAL A 70 -5.42 -25.15 -11.20
C VAL A 70 -5.53 -23.63 -11.09
N ALA A 71 -6.68 -23.11 -10.63
CA ALA A 71 -6.85 -21.67 -10.40
C ALA A 71 -5.81 -21.11 -9.42
N TYR A 72 -5.56 -21.83 -8.31
CA TYR A 72 -4.50 -21.51 -7.37
C TYR A 72 -3.12 -21.44 -8.03
N LEU A 73 -2.76 -22.45 -8.83
CA LEU A 73 -1.48 -22.48 -9.55
C LEU A 73 -1.34 -21.31 -10.52
N CYS A 74 -2.40 -20.95 -11.24
CA CYS A 74 -2.41 -19.77 -12.12
C CYS A 74 -2.17 -18.48 -11.33
N ARG A 75 -2.83 -18.28 -10.18
CA ARG A 75 -2.60 -17.11 -9.31
C ARG A 75 -1.18 -17.08 -8.77
N PHE A 76 -0.62 -18.23 -8.41
CA PHE A 76 0.76 -18.34 -7.94
C PHE A 76 1.75 -17.97 -9.05
N THR A 77 1.56 -18.48 -10.27
CA THR A 77 2.36 -18.11 -11.44
C THR A 77 2.26 -16.61 -11.75
N ALA A 78 1.07 -16.01 -11.62
CA ALA A 78 0.91 -14.57 -11.76
C ALA A 78 1.75 -13.82 -10.71
N PHE A 79 1.71 -14.24 -9.44
CA PHE A 79 2.50 -13.65 -8.37
C PHE A 79 4.01 -13.72 -8.64
N GLU A 80 4.53 -14.89 -9.06
CA GLU A 80 5.94 -15.04 -9.44
C GLU A 80 6.32 -14.10 -10.59
N LYS A 81 5.45 -14.00 -11.61
CA LYS A 81 5.67 -13.10 -12.74
C LYS A 81 5.74 -11.64 -12.31
N VAL A 82 4.84 -11.20 -11.42
CA VAL A 82 4.88 -9.85 -10.84
C VAL A 82 6.17 -9.63 -10.04
N HIS A 83 6.58 -10.61 -9.22
CA HIS A 83 7.82 -10.52 -8.46
C HIS A 83 9.04 -10.39 -9.38
N LYS A 84 9.07 -11.11 -10.50
CA LYS A 84 10.13 -10.98 -11.51
C LYS A 84 10.13 -9.62 -12.22
N MET A 85 8.95 -9.07 -12.49
CA MET A 85 8.81 -7.78 -13.21
C MET A 85 9.18 -6.58 -12.34
N ASP A 86 8.85 -6.62 -11.05
CA ASP A 86 9.15 -5.53 -10.12
C ASP A 86 9.51 -6.11 -8.74
N PRO A 87 10.74 -6.64 -8.56
CA PRO A 87 11.14 -7.31 -7.33
C PRO A 87 10.99 -6.42 -6.09
N ASN A 88 11.39 -5.15 -6.23
CA ASN A 88 11.37 -4.16 -5.15
C ASN A 88 10.01 -3.50 -4.94
N SER A 89 9.00 -3.84 -5.75
CA SER A 89 7.65 -3.26 -5.67
C SER A 89 7.64 -1.73 -5.77
N SER A 90 8.45 -1.23 -6.69
CA SER A 90 8.69 0.20 -6.96
C SER A 90 7.59 0.86 -7.80
N GLY A 91 6.86 0.08 -8.59
CA GLY A 91 5.75 0.55 -9.41
C GLY A 91 4.56 1.00 -8.57
N ARG A 92 3.84 2.01 -9.06
CA ARG A 92 2.62 2.53 -8.40
C ARG A 92 1.63 1.39 -8.18
N GLY A 93 1.20 1.20 -6.93
CA GLY A 93 0.22 0.18 -6.56
C GLY A 93 0.75 -1.27 -6.53
N VAL A 94 1.99 -1.54 -6.97
CA VAL A 94 2.51 -2.92 -7.09
C VAL A 94 2.61 -3.61 -5.73
N ARG A 95 3.06 -2.92 -4.68
CA ARG A 95 3.14 -3.51 -3.34
C ARG A 95 1.76 -3.92 -2.82
N GLN A 96 0.76 -3.05 -2.98
CA GLN A 96 -0.62 -3.33 -2.57
C GLN A 96 -1.20 -4.51 -3.35
N PHE A 97 -0.97 -4.53 -4.67
CA PHE A 97 -1.37 -5.62 -5.54
C PHE A 97 -0.75 -6.96 -5.12
N LYS A 98 0.55 -7.00 -4.83
CA LYS A 98 1.23 -8.22 -4.33
C LYS A 98 0.63 -8.70 -3.01
N THR A 99 0.37 -7.79 -2.07
CA THR A 99 -0.28 -8.13 -0.79
C THR A 99 -1.68 -8.70 -1.01
N TYR A 100 -2.48 -8.10 -1.89
CA TYR A 100 -3.80 -8.60 -2.25
C TYR A 100 -3.72 -10.02 -2.83
N LEU A 101 -2.82 -10.23 -3.81
CA LEU A 101 -2.69 -11.52 -4.48
C LEU A 101 -2.19 -12.60 -3.52
N LEU A 102 -1.31 -12.26 -2.58
CA LEU A 102 -0.85 -13.18 -1.53
C LEU A 102 -2.01 -13.62 -0.62
N HIS A 103 -2.84 -12.67 -0.15
CA HIS A 103 -4.01 -13.03 0.66
C HIS A 103 -5.01 -13.91 -0.10
N ARG A 104 -5.16 -13.74 -1.43
CA ARG A 104 -6.00 -14.66 -2.23
C ARG A 104 -5.43 -16.07 -2.29
N LEU A 105 -4.10 -16.21 -2.31
CA LEU A 105 -3.45 -17.53 -2.29
C LEU A 105 -3.62 -18.23 -0.94
N GLU A 106 -3.52 -17.50 0.18
CA GLU A 106 -3.65 -18.06 1.53
C GLU A 106 -5.06 -18.60 1.84
N LYS A 107 -6.11 -18.10 1.18
CA LYS A 107 -7.50 -18.54 1.39
C LYS A 107 -7.84 -19.91 0.82
N VAL A 108 -6.94 -20.53 0.06
CA VAL A 108 -7.15 -21.84 -0.59
C VAL A 108 -6.49 -23.00 0.19
N LEU A 109 -5.77 -22.68 1.27
CA LEU A 109 -5.24 -23.65 2.25
C LEU A 109 -6.22 -23.84 3.41
#